data_AF-A0A6B2VCG1-F1
#
_entry.id   AF-A0A6B2VCG1-F1
#
_cell.length_a   1.000
_cell.length_b   1.000
_cell.length_c   1.000
_cell.angle_alpha   90.00
_cell.angle_beta   90.00
_cell.angle_gamma   90.00
#
_symmetry.space_group_name_H-M   'P 1'
#
loop_
_entity.id
_entity.type
_entity.pdbx_description
1 polymer ?
#
loop_
_entity_poly.entity_id
_entity_poly.type
_entity_poly.pdbx_seq_one_letter_code
_entity_poly.pdbx_strand_id
1 'polypeptide(L)'
;ADGPPVRDRWLVLAQYDTADARLTTRRIWLYGADCGRTALLLSYGAAGRAPDLALPVGLALDAEVAAYPGAGQSRAALGERFAPPAPTGVRPPGVTPTRAVARYGEALRDDPWLDAVPVTLREVIPVPDGDSWQLADAGSDSALPLTPQARARPGLWRLVALSGGAPVTVFGECGHRGFTPLTAWRHEAEGVVTLC
;
A
#
# COMPACT_ATOMS: atom_id res chain seq x y z
N ALA A 1 21.59 -2.03 5.98
CA ALA A 1 20.66 -3.07 5.51
C ALA A 1 21.43 -4.37 5.69
N ASP A 2 20.93 -5.26 6.54
CA ASP A 2 21.77 -6.34 7.12
C ASP A 2 21.28 -7.74 6.72
N GLY A 3 20.16 -7.83 6.01
CA GLY A 3 19.74 -9.06 5.32
C GLY A 3 20.30 -9.11 3.89
N PRO A 4 20.58 -10.30 3.33
CA PRO A 4 21.01 -10.41 1.94
C PRO A 4 19.95 -9.78 1.02
N PRO A 5 20.37 -9.01 0.01
CA PRO A 5 19.44 -8.47 -0.97
C PRO A 5 18.68 -9.62 -1.64
N VAL A 6 17.37 -9.44 -1.77
CA VAL A 6 16.51 -10.39 -2.49
C VAL A 6 16.22 -9.80 -3.86
N ARG A 7 16.70 -10.47 -4.91
CA ARG A 7 16.25 -10.19 -6.28
C ARG A 7 14.85 -10.78 -6.49
N ASP A 8 13.94 -9.96 -6.97
CA ASP A 8 12.56 -10.34 -7.28
C ASP A 8 12.01 -9.38 -8.37
N ARG A 9 10.84 -9.70 -8.90
CA ARG A 9 10.01 -8.79 -9.69
C ARG A 9 9.08 -8.05 -8.75
N TRP A 10 9.48 -6.84 -8.39
CA TRP A 10 8.77 -5.99 -7.43
C TRP A 10 7.70 -5.16 -8.14
N LEU A 11 6.42 -5.48 -7.93
CA LEU A 11 5.32 -4.61 -8.32
C LEU A 11 5.36 -3.33 -7.49
N VAL A 12 5.42 -2.17 -8.17
CA VAL A 12 5.27 -0.86 -7.52
C VAL A 12 3.79 -0.64 -7.20
N LEU A 13 3.41 -0.83 -5.94
CA LEU A 13 2.03 -0.76 -5.48
C LEU A 13 1.53 0.67 -5.38
N ALA A 14 2.30 1.56 -4.76
CA ALA A 14 1.91 2.95 -4.53
C ALA A 14 3.13 3.85 -4.35
N GLN A 15 3.00 5.12 -4.68
CA GLN A 15 4.00 6.16 -4.41
C GLN A 15 3.30 7.45 -4.00
N TYR A 16 3.66 7.99 -2.84
CA TYR A 16 3.12 9.27 -2.36
C TYR A 16 4.12 9.98 -1.46
N ASP A 17 3.97 11.30 -1.40
CA ASP A 17 4.82 12.17 -0.60
C ASP A 17 4.07 12.63 0.65
N THR A 18 4.77 12.62 1.78
CA THR A 18 4.36 13.25 3.04
C THR A 18 5.38 14.34 3.33
N ALA A 19 4.93 15.57 3.55
CA ALA A 19 5.82 16.70 3.82
C ALA A 19 5.57 17.26 5.22
N ASP A 20 6.65 17.63 5.90
CA ASP A 20 6.64 18.56 7.01
C ASP A 20 7.36 19.87 6.62
N ALA A 21 7.52 20.80 7.57
CA ALA A 21 8.12 22.11 7.30
C ALA A 21 9.59 22.05 6.80
N ARG A 22 10.30 20.93 6.99
CA ARG A 22 11.73 20.79 6.72
C ARG A 22 12.05 19.69 5.71
N LEU A 23 11.19 18.68 5.62
CA LEU A 23 11.47 17.42 4.94
C LEU A 23 10.26 16.92 4.15
N THR A 24 10.48 16.63 2.87
CA THR A 24 9.56 15.83 2.06
C THR A 24 10.03 14.38 2.08
N THR A 25 9.17 13.47 2.52
CA THR A 25 9.41 12.03 2.50
C THR A 25 8.51 11.38 1.46
N ARG A 26 9.12 10.71 0.49
CA ARG A 26 8.41 9.84 -0.47
C ARG A 26 8.39 8.42 0.06
N ARG A 27 7.20 7.84 0.08
CA ARG A 27 6.93 6.45 0.44
C ARG A 27 6.59 5.68 -0.83
N ILE A 28 7.33 4.61 -1.10
CA ILE A 28 7.07 3.72 -2.24
C ILE A 28 6.86 2.31 -1.73
N TRP A 29 5.65 1.78 -1.93
CA TRP A 29 5.31 0.42 -1.58
C TRP A 29 5.59 -0.52 -2.75
N LEU A 30 6.26 -1.63 -2.45
CA LEU A 30 6.61 -2.69 -3.39
C LEU A 30 6.02 -4.03 -2.93
N TYR A 31 5.69 -4.90 -3.87
CA TYR A 31 5.35 -6.30 -3.61
C TYR A 31 6.19 -7.24 -4.47
N GLY A 32 6.93 -8.14 -3.84
CA GLY A 32 7.73 -9.15 -4.53
C GLY A 32 6.85 -10.28 -5.04
N ALA A 33 6.89 -10.52 -6.36
CA ALA A 33 6.06 -11.53 -7.01
C ALA A 33 6.42 -12.95 -6.55
N ASP A 34 7.71 -13.21 -6.35
CA ASP A 34 8.22 -14.55 -6.06
C ASP A 34 8.37 -14.77 -4.55
N CYS A 35 8.81 -13.75 -3.78
CA CYS A 35 8.96 -13.86 -2.33
C CYS A 35 7.68 -13.57 -1.53
N GLY A 36 6.67 -12.96 -2.16
CA GLY A 36 5.39 -12.61 -1.52
C GLY A 36 5.49 -11.54 -0.43
N ARG A 37 6.61 -10.79 -0.37
CA ARG A 37 6.86 -9.77 0.65
C ARG A 37 6.44 -8.40 0.17
N THR A 38 5.86 -7.61 1.08
CA THR A 38 5.67 -6.18 0.89
C THR A 38 6.87 -5.42 1.49
N ALA A 39 7.39 -4.44 0.75
CA ALA A 39 8.51 -3.62 1.17
C ALA A 39 8.20 -2.12 0.98
N LEU A 40 8.76 -1.29 1.85
CA LEU A 40 8.65 0.16 1.85
C LEU A 40 10.01 0.77 1.56
N LEU A 41 10.13 1.46 0.43
CA LEU A 41 11.26 2.34 0.15
C LEU A 41 10.92 3.75 0.63
N LEU A 42 11.91 4.41 1.24
CA LEU A 42 11.82 5.80 1.64
C LEU A 42 12.86 6.61 0.86
N SER A 43 12.43 7.74 0.33
CA SER A 43 13.29 8.72 -0.33
C SER A 43 13.00 10.10 0.25
N TYR A 44 14.04 10.92 0.41
CA TYR A 44 13.95 12.17 1.16
C TYR A 44 14.39 13.36 0.31
N GLY A 45 13.69 14.48 0.46
CA GLY A 45 14.02 15.75 -0.16
C GLY A 45 14.05 16.86 0.90
N ALA A 46 15.17 17.57 1.01
CA ALA A 46 15.35 18.63 1.98
C ALA A 46 14.78 19.97 1.48
N ALA A 47 14.33 20.82 2.41
CA ALA A 47 13.94 22.21 2.14
C ALA A 47 12.88 22.33 1.02
N GLY A 48 11.87 21.45 1.06
CA GLY A 48 10.76 21.45 0.10
C GLY A 48 11.09 20.87 -1.28
N ARG A 49 12.32 20.38 -1.52
CA ARG A 49 12.65 19.68 -2.76
C ARG A 49 11.94 18.33 -2.84
N ALA A 50 11.59 17.92 -4.05
CA ALA A 50 11.06 16.58 -4.30
C ALA A 50 12.16 15.53 -4.06
N PRO A 51 11.82 14.36 -3.47
CA PRO A 51 12.77 13.25 -3.36
C PRO A 51 13.17 12.67 -4.72
N ASP A 52 14.44 12.27 -4.85
CA ASP A 52 15.03 11.86 -6.14
C ASP A 52 14.42 10.56 -6.70
N LEU A 53 14.26 9.55 -5.85
CA LEU A 53 13.70 8.26 -6.28
C LEU A 53 12.24 8.39 -6.71
N ALA A 54 11.93 8.06 -7.96
CA ALA A 54 10.58 7.91 -8.47
C ALA A 54 10.46 6.57 -9.20
N LEU A 55 9.41 5.81 -8.91
CA LEU A 55 9.14 4.51 -9.54
C LEU A 55 7.71 4.50 -10.13
N PRO A 56 7.52 3.89 -11.31
CA PRO A 56 6.23 3.88 -11.99
C PRO A 56 5.24 2.92 -11.32
N VAL A 57 4.22 3.48 -10.66
CA VAL A 57 3.14 2.70 -10.02
C VAL A 57 2.44 1.81 -11.06
N GLY A 58 2.19 0.55 -10.69
CA GLY A 58 1.53 -0.44 -11.56
C GLY A 58 2.48 -1.26 -12.44
N LEU A 59 3.77 -0.94 -12.48
CA LEU A 59 4.78 -1.74 -13.19
C LEU A 59 5.60 -2.61 -12.24
N ALA A 60 6.13 -3.72 -12.75
CA ALA A 60 7.11 -4.56 -12.07
C ALA A 60 8.53 -4.06 -12.34
N LEU A 61 9.34 -4.06 -11.28
CA LEU A 61 10.76 -3.73 -11.30
C LEU A 61 11.57 -5.01 -11.00
N ASP A 62 12.38 -5.49 -11.95
CA ASP A 62 13.38 -6.54 -11.68
C ASP A 62 14.57 -5.92 -10.95
N ALA A 63 14.62 -6.12 -9.64
CA ALA A 63 15.62 -5.49 -8.79
C ALA A 63 15.90 -6.28 -7.50
N GLU A 64 17.05 -5.98 -6.92
CA GLU A 64 17.38 -6.36 -5.56
C GLU A 64 16.73 -5.40 -4.56
N VAL A 65 16.18 -5.95 -3.48
CA VAL A 65 15.68 -5.19 -2.33
C VAL A 65 16.23 -5.81 -1.04
N ALA A 66 16.89 -4.99 -0.23
CA ALA A 66 17.50 -5.41 1.03
C ALA A 66 16.72 -4.83 2.21
N ALA A 67 16.21 -5.69 3.10
CA ALA A 67 15.47 -5.23 4.28
C ALA A 67 16.39 -4.54 5.29
N TYR A 68 15.88 -3.47 5.92
CA TYR A 68 16.51 -2.91 7.10
C TYR A 68 16.20 -3.78 8.33
N PRO A 69 17.11 -3.85 9.32
CA PRO A 69 16.82 -4.51 10.58
C PRO A 69 15.73 -3.77 11.36
N GLY A 70 14.90 -4.50 12.10
CA GLY A 70 13.86 -3.96 12.96
C GLY A 70 12.64 -4.88 13.04
N ALA A 71 11.98 -4.88 14.19
CA ALA A 71 10.69 -5.55 14.35
C ALA A 71 9.59 -4.68 13.70
N GLY A 72 8.66 -5.30 12.97
CA GLY A 72 7.41 -4.66 12.53
C GLY A 72 7.47 -3.77 11.28
N GLN A 73 8.62 -3.17 10.91
CA GLN A 73 8.67 -2.22 9.80
C GLN A 73 9.20 -2.83 8.50
N SER A 74 8.40 -2.80 7.44
CA SER A 74 8.75 -3.33 6.11
C SER A 74 9.77 -2.47 5.34
N ARG A 75 10.61 -1.68 6.03
CA ARG A 75 11.55 -0.76 5.40
C ARG A 75 12.65 -1.53 4.66
N ALA A 76 12.99 -1.07 3.47
CA ALA A 76 14.03 -1.67 2.66
C ALA A 76 14.82 -0.63 1.85
N ALA A 77 15.99 -1.04 1.37
CA ALA A 77 16.82 -0.33 0.42
C ALA A 77 16.71 -0.98 -0.96
N LEU A 78 16.64 -0.16 -2.01
CA LEU A 78 16.68 -0.61 -3.40
C LEU A 78 18.14 -0.80 -3.81
N GLY A 79 18.46 -2.01 -4.29
CA GLY A 79 19.76 -2.39 -4.84
C GLY A 79 19.82 -2.24 -6.36
N GLU A 80 20.55 -3.16 -7.00
CA GLU A 80 20.70 -3.21 -8.45
C GLU A 80 19.37 -3.46 -9.17
N ARG A 81 19.20 -2.84 -10.35
CA ARG A 81 18.06 -3.05 -11.24
C ARG A 81 18.56 -3.76 -12.48
N PHE A 82 17.91 -4.86 -12.84
CA PHE A 82 18.39 -5.74 -13.91
C PHE A 82 17.65 -5.52 -15.23
N ALA A 83 16.50 -4.82 -15.21
CA ALA A 83 15.73 -4.50 -16.40
C ALA A 83 14.90 -3.22 -16.23
N PRO A 84 14.48 -2.57 -17.34
CA PRO A 84 13.47 -1.51 -17.29
C PRO A 84 12.15 -2.00 -16.70
N PRO A 85 11.37 -1.15 -16.01
CA PRO A 85 10.06 -1.53 -15.49
C PRO A 85 9.11 -2.00 -16.60
N ALA A 86 8.35 -3.07 -16.33
CA ALA A 86 7.46 -3.70 -17.31
C ALA A 86 6.05 -3.95 -16.74
N PRO A 87 5.00 -4.01 -17.59
CA PRO A 87 3.66 -4.40 -17.16
C PRO A 87 3.66 -5.78 -16.49
N THR A 88 2.77 -5.98 -15.52
CA THR A 88 2.61 -7.25 -14.80
C THR A 88 1.17 -7.54 -14.42
N GLY A 89 0.77 -8.81 -14.48
CA GLY A 89 -0.50 -9.31 -13.95
C GLY A 89 -0.44 -9.69 -12.46
N VAL A 90 0.73 -9.64 -11.83
CA VAL A 90 0.89 -10.00 -10.41
C VAL A 90 0.09 -9.05 -9.53
N ARG A 91 -0.65 -9.58 -8.55
CA ARG A 91 -1.34 -8.80 -7.51
C ARG A 91 -1.06 -9.42 -6.15
N PRO A 92 -0.86 -8.64 -5.08
CA PRO A 92 -0.71 -9.22 -3.76
C PRO A 92 -1.98 -9.97 -3.35
N PRO A 93 -1.87 -11.14 -2.71
CA PRO A 93 -3.04 -11.85 -2.20
C PRO A 93 -3.73 -11.00 -1.14
N GLY A 94 -5.04 -10.81 -1.30
CA GLY A 94 -5.82 -10.00 -0.36
C GLY A 94 -6.33 -10.79 0.84
N VAL A 95 -6.64 -10.07 1.91
CA VAL A 95 -7.27 -10.60 3.13
C VAL A 95 -8.60 -9.89 3.41
N THR A 96 -9.39 -10.41 4.34
CA THR A 96 -10.63 -9.76 4.78
C THR A 96 -10.33 -8.58 5.71
N PRO A 97 -11.28 -7.64 5.85
CA PRO A 97 -11.19 -6.53 6.80
C PRO A 97 -10.84 -6.97 8.23
N THR A 98 -11.51 -8.00 8.76
CA THR A 98 -11.20 -8.56 10.09
C THR A 98 -9.74 -9.02 10.21
N ARG A 99 -9.21 -9.64 9.16
CA ARG A 99 -7.83 -10.15 9.19
C ARG A 99 -6.79 -9.05 9.04
N ALA A 100 -7.12 -7.94 8.39
CA ALA A 100 -6.30 -6.75 8.37
C ALA A 100 -6.11 -6.16 9.78
N VAL A 101 -7.19 -6.06 10.57
CA VAL A 101 -7.14 -5.60 11.96
C VAL A 101 -6.33 -6.55 12.83
N ALA A 102 -6.52 -7.87 12.67
CA ALA A 102 -5.73 -8.86 13.39
C ALA A 102 -4.23 -8.71 13.11
N ARG A 103 -3.84 -8.54 11.84
CA ARG A 103 -2.43 -8.29 11.45
C ARG A 103 -1.87 -7.02 12.07
N TYR A 104 -2.66 -5.94 12.11
CA TYR A 104 -2.24 -4.71 12.77
C TYR A 104 -2.01 -4.93 14.27
N GLY A 105 -2.95 -5.61 14.95
CA GLY A 105 -2.82 -5.93 16.38
C GLY A 105 -1.66 -6.87 16.71
N GLU A 106 -1.35 -7.82 15.83
CA GLU A 106 -0.16 -8.68 15.95
C GLU A 106 1.12 -7.85 15.82
N ALA A 107 1.22 -7.00 14.79
CA ALA A 107 2.39 -6.17 14.56
C ALA A 107 2.63 -5.15 15.70
N LEU A 108 1.56 -4.63 16.32
CA LEU A 108 1.67 -3.76 17.50
C LEU A 108 2.31 -4.44 18.72
N ARG A 109 2.23 -5.77 18.84
CA ARG A 109 2.91 -6.49 19.93
C ARG A 109 4.42 -6.46 19.76
N ASP A 110 4.89 -6.43 18.52
CA ASP A 110 6.30 -6.43 18.17
C ASP A 110 6.90 -5.00 18.11
N ASP A 111 6.11 -4.03 17.63
CA ASP A 111 6.47 -2.60 17.60
C ASP A 111 5.29 -1.74 18.09
N PRO A 112 5.27 -1.30 19.36
CA PRO A 112 4.17 -0.51 19.93
C PRO A 112 4.09 0.91 19.36
N TRP A 113 5.10 1.34 18.58
CA TRP A 113 5.11 2.65 17.92
C TRP A 113 4.59 2.57 16.48
N LEU A 114 4.11 1.41 16.03
CA LEU A 114 3.65 1.22 14.67
C LEU A 114 2.29 1.88 14.42
N ASP A 115 2.27 2.87 13.52
CA ASP A 115 1.03 3.58 13.16
C ASP A 115 0.08 2.72 12.32
N ALA A 116 0.62 1.91 11.40
CA ALA A 116 -0.12 1.10 10.45
C ALA A 116 0.74 -0.03 9.83
N VAL A 117 0.08 -1.04 9.27
CA VAL A 117 0.68 -2.13 8.49
C VAL A 117 0.21 -2.10 7.04
N PRO A 118 1.04 -2.51 6.06
CA PRO A 118 0.59 -2.67 4.68
C PRO A 118 -0.37 -3.86 4.55
N VAL A 119 -1.51 -3.63 3.90
CA VAL A 119 -2.52 -4.68 3.69
C VAL A 119 -3.14 -4.54 2.31
N THR A 120 -3.32 -5.67 1.64
CA THR A 120 -4.26 -5.80 0.52
C THR A 120 -5.56 -6.39 1.03
N LEU A 121 -6.65 -5.66 0.88
CA LEU A 121 -8.01 -6.14 1.10
C LEU A 121 -8.53 -6.74 -0.22
N ARG A 122 -9.17 -7.91 -0.14
CA ARG A 122 -9.89 -8.51 -1.28
C ARG A 122 -11.39 -8.40 -1.06
N GLU A 123 -12.14 -8.38 -2.16
CA GLU A 123 -13.61 -8.45 -2.15
C GLU A 123 -14.25 -7.38 -1.27
N VAL A 124 -13.76 -6.14 -1.30
CA VAL A 124 -14.31 -5.04 -0.51
C VAL A 124 -15.10 -4.05 -1.36
N ILE A 125 -16.15 -3.47 -0.80
CA ILE A 125 -17.00 -2.47 -1.44
C ILE A 125 -16.89 -1.15 -0.65
N PRO A 126 -16.48 -0.03 -1.27
CA PRO A 126 -16.57 1.28 -0.64
C PRO A 126 -18.05 1.66 -0.47
N VAL A 127 -18.49 1.82 0.77
CA VAL A 127 -19.87 2.20 1.10
C VAL A 127 -19.89 3.41 2.05
N PRO A 128 -20.90 4.29 1.93
CA PRO A 128 -21.09 5.36 2.90
C PRO A 128 -21.47 4.78 4.27
N ASP A 129 -21.06 5.48 5.34
CA ASP A 129 -21.38 5.16 6.73
C ASP A 129 -21.66 6.45 7.50
N GLY A 130 -22.93 6.87 7.51
CA GLY A 130 -23.32 8.20 7.96
C GLY A 130 -22.59 9.29 7.16
N ASP A 131 -21.87 10.17 7.87
CA ASP A 131 -21.01 11.21 7.28
C ASP A 131 -19.59 10.71 6.94
N SER A 132 -19.39 9.39 6.94
CA SER A 132 -18.13 8.72 6.71
C SER A 132 -18.21 7.73 5.55
N TRP A 133 -17.10 7.00 5.35
CA TRP A 133 -16.95 5.95 4.37
C TRP A 133 -16.18 4.78 4.97
N GLN A 134 -16.52 3.58 4.52
CA GLN A 134 -15.86 2.35 4.95
C GLN A 134 -15.68 1.39 3.77
N LEU A 135 -14.79 0.41 3.94
CA LEU A 135 -14.62 -0.73 3.06
C LEU A 135 -15.32 -1.93 3.70
N ALA A 136 -16.53 -2.24 3.21
CA ALA A 136 -17.29 -3.40 3.64
C ALA A 136 -16.79 -4.66 2.96
N ASP A 137 -16.66 -5.76 3.70
CA ASP A 137 -16.42 -7.09 3.16
C ASP A 137 -17.66 -7.55 2.37
N ALA A 138 -17.49 -8.00 1.13
CA ALA A 138 -18.62 -8.53 0.36
C ALA A 138 -19.12 -9.88 0.92
N GLY A 139 -18.29 -10.60 1.68
CA GLY A 139 -18.62 -11.91 2.24
C GLY A 139 -19.07 -11.92 3.70
N SER A 140 -19.09 -10.77 4.38
CA SER A 140 -19.47 -10.69 5.80
C SER A 140 -19.99 -9.31 6.19
N ASP A 141 -20.60 -9.19 7.37
CA ASP A 141 -21.04 -7.89 7.91
C ASP A 141 -19.88 -7.05 8.50
N SER A 142 -18.63 -7.38 8.18
CA SER A 142 -17.47 -6.64 8.66
C SER A 142 -17.10 -5.51 7.72
N ALA A 143 -16.66 -4.38 8.29
CA ALA A 143 -16.19 -3.24 7.51
C ALA A 143 -15.03 -2.52 8.20
N LEU A 144 -14.20 -1.84 7.41
CA LEU A 144 -13.13 -0.98 7.92
C LEU A 144 -13.37 0.48 7.60
N PRO A 145 -13.39 1.38 8.60
CA PRO A 145 -13.55 2.80 8.34
C PRO A 145 -12.36 3.34 7.53
N LEU A 146 -12.63 4.24 6.60
CA LEU A 146 -11.59 4.99 5.91
C LEU A 146 -11.04 6.11 6.81
N THR A 147 -9.74 6.34 6.73
CA THR A 147 -9.12 7.43 7.49
C THR A 147 -9.69 8.80 7.06
N PRO A 148 -9.74 9.81 7.96
CA PRO A 148 -10.15 11.16 7.58
C PRO A 148 -9.38 11.73 6.39
N GLN A 149 -8.09 11.43 6.30
CA GLN A 149 -7.23 11.86 5.20
C GLN A 149 -7.62 11.20 3.87
N ALA A 150 -7.96 9.90 3.88
CA ALA A 150 -8.45 9.22 2.69
C ALA A 150 -9.77 9.82 2.18
N ARG A 151 -10.68 10.17 3.10
CA ARG A 151 -11.97 10.80 2.78
C ARG A 151 -11.83 12.20 2.18
N ALA A 152 -10.80 12.94 2.57
CA ALA A 152 -10.54 14.29 2.07
C ALA A 152 -9.86 14.33 0.68
N ARG A 153 -9.43 13.18 0.13
CA ARG A 153 -8.67 13.11 -1.12
C ARG A 153 -9.55 12.68 -2.30
N PRO A 154 -9.21 13.10 -3.54
CA PRO A 154 -9.90 12.66 -4.76
C PRO A 154 -9.86 11.13 -4.97
N GLY A 155 -8.92 10.43 -4.33
CA GLY A 155 -8.79 8.97 -4.37
C GLY A 155 -10.05 8.22 -3.98
N LEU A 156 -10.83 8.73 -3.01
CA LEU A 156 -12.10 8.12 -2.62
C LEU A 156 -13.06 8.02 -3.81
N TRP A 157 -13.21 9.10 -4.58
CA TRP A 157 -14.12 9.12 -5.73
C TRP A 157 -13.65 8.22 -6.87
N ARG A 158 -12.33 8.09 -7.06
CA ARG A 158 -11.77 7.10 -8.00
C ARG A 158 -12.08 5.67 -7.56
N LEU A 159 -11.95 5.38 -6.26
CA LEU A 159 -12.27 4.07 -5.69
C LEU A 159 -13.75 3.73 -5.83
N VAL A 160 -14.65 4.67 -5.54
CA VAL A 160 -16.10 4.51 -5.70
C VAL A 160 -16.47 4.30 -7.17
N ALA A 161 -15.90 5.10 -8.08
CA ALA A 161 -16.13 4.95 -9.52
C ALA A 161 -15.60 3.62 -10.07
N LEU A 162 -14.44 3.16 -9.58
CA LEU A 162 -13.86 1.86 -9.95
C LEU A 162 -14.73 0.71 -9.48
N SER A 163 -15.24 0.79 -8.24
CA SER A 163 -16.12 -0.24 -7.67
C SER A 163 -17.46 -0.28 -8.41
N GLY A 164 -18.10 0.87 -8.62
CA GLY A 164 -19.46 0.91 -9.17
C GLY A 164 -20.48 0.13 -8.33
N GLY A 165 -20.18 -0.12 -7.05
CA GLY A 165 -20.98 -0.99 -6.17
C GLY A 165 -20.57 -2.48 -6.20
N ALA A 166 -19.62 -2.87 -7.05
CA ALA A 166 -19.07 -4.22 -7.09
C ALA A 166 -17.81 -4.36 -6.21
N PRO A 167 -17.47 -5.57 -5.74
CA PRO A 167 -16.26 -5.82 -4.99
C PRO A 167 -14.98 -5.48 -5.76
N VAL A 168 -14.02 -4.88 -5.05
CA VAL A 168 -12.69 -4.52 -5.57
C VAL A 168 -11.59 -5.04 -4.64
N THR A 169 -10.38 -5.13 -5.19
CA THR A 169 -9.16 -5.37 -4.39
C THR A 169 -8.48 -4.04 -4.13
N VAL A 170 -8.07 -3.79 -2.89
CA VAL A 170 -7.49 -2.50 -2.47
C VAL A 170 -6.24 -2.72 -1.64
N PHE A 171 -5.10 -2.20 -2.09
CA PHE A 171 -3.89 -2.09 -1.29
C PHE A 171 -3.88 -0.76 -0.55
N GLY A 172 -3.46 -0.80 0.72
CA GLY A 172 -3.39 0.38 1.57
C GLY A 172 -2.70 0.12 2.90
N GLU A 173 -2.83 1.09 3.79
CA GLU A 173 -2.27 1.05 5.14
C GLU A 173 -3.41 0.88 6.15
N CYS A 174 -3.35 -0.17 6.97
CA CYS A 174 -4.31 -0.45 8.03
C CYS A 174 -3.71 -0.07 9.38
N GLY A 175 -4.31 0.88 10.08
CA GLY A 175 -3.83 1.36 11.37
C GLY A 175 -4.95 1.75 12.32
N HIS A 176 -4.58 2.34 13.46
CA HIS A 176 -5.53 2.71 14.52
C HIS A 176 -6.62 3.71 14.10
N ARG A 177 -6.40 4.49 13.02
CA ARG A 177 -7.38 5.44 12.48
C ARG A 177 -8.28 4.86 11.39
N GLY A 178 -8.13 3.58 11.09
CA GLY A 178 -8.79 2.91 9.97
C GLY A 178 -7.84 2.62 8.82
N PHE A 179 -8.41 2.53 7.61
CA PHE A 179 -7.71 2.13 6.40
C PHE A 179 -7.46 3.32 5.47
N THR A 180 -6.22 3.48 5.00
CA THR A 180 -5.86 4.44 3.97
C THR A 180 -5.65 3.68 2.65
N PRO A 181 -6.61 3.74 1.71
CA PRO A 181 -6.50 3.08 0.42
C PRO A 181 -5.51 3.86 -0.47
N LEU A 182 -4.57 3.14 -1.08
CA LEU A 182 -3.51 3.72 -1.90
C LEU A 182 -3.64 3.31 -3.37
N THR A 183 -4.03 2.06 -3.61
CA THR A 183 -4.16 1.49 -4.96
C THR A 183 -5.30 0.50 -5.00
N ALA A 184 -6.06 0.48 -6.09
CA ALA A 184 -7.14 -0.48 -6.28
C ALA A 184 -7.12 -1.13 -7.66
N TRP A 185 -7.70 -2.33 -7.70
CA TRP A 185 -7.90 -3.13 -8.90
C TRP A 185 -9.34 -3.59 -8.94
N ARG A 186 -9.91 -3.61 -10.14
CA ARG A 186 -11.16 -4.31 -10.39
C ARG A 186 -10.87 -5.80 -10.56
N HIS A 187 -11.73 -6.67 -10.03
CA HIS A 187 -11.54 -8.13 -10.10
C HIS A 187 -11.34 -8.65 -11.55
N GLU A 188 -11.91 -7.97 -12.54
CA GLU A 188 -11.91 -8.38 -13.96
C GLU A 188 -11.05 -7.50 -14.88
N ALA A 189 -10.48 -6.40 -14.37
CA ALA A 189 -9.73 -5.45 -15.21
C ALA A 189 -8.25 -5.48 -14.87
N GLU A 190 -7.41 -5.47 -15.90
CA GLU A 190 -5.95 -5.44 -15.76
C GLU A 190 -5.44 -4.10 -15.18
N GLY A 191 -6.26 -3.05 -15.22
CA GLY A 191 -5.88 -1.69 -14.83
C GLY A 191 -5.64 -1.50 -13.34
N VAL A 192 -4.50 -0.90 -13.00
CA VAL A 192 -4.19 -0.36 -11.67
C VAL A 192 -4.75 1.06 -11.56
N VAL A 193 -5.47 1.37 -10.48
CA VAL A 193 -5.94 2.73 -10.20
C VAL A 193 -5.24 3.27 -8.95
N THR A 194 -4.45 4.32 -9.13
CA THR A 194 -3.78 5.05 -8.04
C THR A 194 -4.76 5.99 -7.32
N LEU A 195 -4.80 5.88 -5.98
CA LEU A 195 -5.72 6.61 -5.11
C LEU A 195 -5.03 7.69 -4.25
N CYS A 196 -3.70 7.69 -4.19
CA CYS A 196 -2.91 8.64 -3.41
C CYS A 196 -2.54 9.93 -4.14
#